data_AF-A0A392VB24-F1
#
_entry.id   AF-A0A392VB24-F1
#
_cell.length_a   1.000
_cell.length_b   1.000
_cell.length_c   1.000
_cell.angle_alpha   90.00
_cell.angle_beta   90.00
_cell.angle_gamma   90.00
#
_symmetry.space_group_name_H-M   'P 1'
#
loop_
_entity.id
_entity.type
_entity.pdbx_description
1 polymer ?
#
loop_
_entity_poly.entity_id
_entity_poly.type
_entity_poly.pdbx_seq_one_letter_code
_entity_poly.pdbx_strand_id
1 'polypeptide(L)' 'QSMADKYVEGFRSSLAQVKVLFPDLDQGVIAQADPLKRVEDGKLVSRLPQKKTGDA' A
#
# COMPACT_ATOMS: atom_id res chain seq x y z
N GLN A 1 -4.45 -25.51 1.37
CA GLN A 1 -4.30 -24.06 1.18
C GLN A 1 -3.93 -23.78 -0.27
N SER A 2 -4.60 -22.81 -0.88
CA SER A 2 -4.32 -22.31 -2.23
C SER A 2 -3.04 -21.47 -2.24
N MET A 3 -2.54 -21.13 -3.43
CA MET A 3 -1.45 -20.14 -3.54
C MET A 3 -1.87 -18.78 -3.01
N ALA A 4 -3.12 -18.37 -3.23
CA ALA A 4 -3.65 -17.11 -2.72
C ALA A 4 -3.58 -17.06 -1.18
N ASP A 5 -3.93 -18.16 -0.50
CA ASP A 5 -3.86 -18.23 0.96
C ASP A 5 -2.43 -18.02 1.47
N LYS A 6 -1.44 -18.66 0.81
CA LYS A 6 -0.02 -18.52 1.16
C LYS A 6 0.50 -17.10 0.93
N TYR A 7 0.07 -16.44 -0.15
CA TYR A 7 0.42 -15.04 -0.40
C TYR A 7 -0.18 -14.11 0.66
N VAL A 8 -1.45 -14.30 1.03
CA VAL A 8 -2.10 -13.51 2.08
C VAL A 8 -1.40 -13.71 3.42
N GLU A 9 -1.04 -14.95 3.76
CA GLU A 9 -0.32 -15.28 4.99
C GLU A 9 1.07 -14.65 5.04
N GLY A 10 1.86 -14.77 3.96
CA GLY A 10 3.16 -14.11 3.86
C GLY A 10 3.06 -12.59 3.97
N PHE A 11 2.09 -11.98 3.29
CA PHE A 11 1.83 -10.54 3.39
C PHE A 11 1.51 -10.10 4.82
N ARG A 12 0.64 -10.83 5.54
CA ARG A 12 0.32 -10.56 6.95
C ARG A 12 1.55 -10.68 7.86
N SER A 13 2.41 -11.66 7.61
CA SER A 13 3.67 -11.82 8.36
C SER A 13 4.60 -10.62 8.16
N SER A 14 4.76 -10.13 6.93
CA SER A 14 5.54 -8.92 6.64
C SER A 14 4.98 -7.68 7.34
N LEU A 15 3.65 -7.51 7.35
CA LEU A 15 3.01 -6.40 8.09
C LEU A 15 3.27 -6.47 9.60
N ALA A 16 3.28 -7.66 10.20
CA ALA A 16 3.60 -7.84 11.61
C ALA A 16 5.05 -7.44 11.92
N GLN A 17 6.00 -7.76 11.03
CA GLN A 17 7.40 -7.35 11.19
C GLN A 17 7.56 -5.82 11.10
N VAL A 18 6.88 -5.17 10.15
CA VAL A 18 6.90 -3.71 10.00
C VAL A 18 6.38 -3.01 11.26
N LYS A 19 5.32 -3.54 11.89
CA LYS A 19 4.78 -3.00 13.16
C LYS A 19 5.80 -3.02 14.30
N VAL A 20 6.62 -4.08 14.38
CA VAL A 20 7.65 -4.20 15.43
C VAL A 20 8.79 -3.23 15.19
N LEU A 21 9.23 -3.09 13.93
CA LEU A 21 10.36 -2.23 13.56
C LEU A 21 10.03 -0.74 13.62
N PHE A 22 8.76 -0.38 13.38
CA PHE A 22 8.31 1.00 13.31
C PHE A 22 7.00 1.17 14.10
N PRO A 23 7.07 1.21 15.44
CA PRO A 23 5.89 1.23 16.30
C PRO A 23 5.00 2.46 16.11
N ASP A 24 5.56 3.56 15.62
CA ASP A 24 4.85 4.83 15.40
C ASP A 24 4.16 4.93 14.04
N LEU A 25 4.21 3.88 13.20
CA LEU A 25 3.54 3.91 11.89
C LEU A 25 2.02 3.80 12.01
N ASP A 26 1.34 4.73 11.33
CA ASP A 26 -0.10 4.70 11.15
C ASP A 26 -0.52 3.49 10.31
N GLN A 27 -1.26 2.57 10.96
CA GLN A 27 -1.76 1.34 10.34
C GLN A 27 -2.76 1.59 9.23
N GLY A 28 -3.54 2.67 9.32
CA GLY A 28 -4.46 3.10 8.28
C GLY A 28 -3.73 3.57 7.03
N VAL A 29 -2.55 4.19 7.16
CA VAL A 29 -1.70 4.58 6.03
C VAL A 29 -1.03 3.35 5.40
N ILE A 30 -0.50 2.42 6.20
CA ILE A 30 0.08 1.17 5.69
C ILE A 30 -0.95 0.35 4.92
N ALA A 31 -2.19 0.26 5.41
CA ALA A 31 -3.27 -0.47 4.74
C ALA A 31 -3.66 0.13 3.38
N GLN A 32 -3.34 1.40 3.13
CA GLN A 32 -3.56 2.06 1.84
C GLN A 32 -2.42 1.84 0.85
N ALA A 33 -1.33 1.20 1.27
CA ALA A 33 -0.20 0.87 0.40
C ALA A 33 -0.68 0.04 -0.78
N ASP A 34 -0.35 0.52 -1.98
CA ASP A 34 -0.87 0.02 -3.23
C ASP A 34 0.28 0.02 -4.26
N PRO A 35 0.54 -1.10 -4.97
CA PRO A 35 1.50 -1.16 -6.07
C PRO A 35 1.22 -0.19 -7.22
N LEU A 36 0.10 0.53 -7.24
CA LEU A 36 -0.21 1.60 -8.18
C LEU A 36 -0.08 3.00 -7.57
N LYS A 37 0.32 3.14 -6.30
CA LYS A 37 0.53 4.43 -5.64
C LYS A 37 1.98 4.66 -5.23
N ARG A 38 2.49 5.87 -5.47
CA ARG A 38 3.81 6.34 -5.03
C ARG A 38 3.65 7.29 -3.84
N VAL A 39 4.73 7.50 -3.11
CA VAL A 39 4.79 8.52 -2.06
C VAL A 39 5.23 9.84 -2.68
N GLU A 40 4.43 10.89 -2.52
CA GLU A 40 4.78 12.28 -2.79
C GLU A 40 4.43 13.12 -1.56
N ASP A 41 5.38 13.91 -1.04
CA ASP A 41 5.22 14.75 0.16
C ASP A 41 4.59 14.02 1.37
N GLY A 42 4.98 12.76 1.57
CA GLY A 42 4.47 11.92 2.66
C GLY A 42 3.03 11.40 2.45
N LYS A 43 2.45 11.57 1.25
CA LYS A 43 1.11 11.09 0.89
C LYS A 43 1.17 10.05 -0.23
N LEU A 44 0.27 9.07 -0.17
CA LEU A 44 0.11 8.08 -1.24
C LEU A 44 -0.73 8.67 -2.38
N VAL A 45 -0.12 8.79 -3.56
CA VAL A 45 -0.74 9.34 -4.77
C VAL A 45 -0.68 8.33 -5.91
N SER A 46 -1.66 8.39 -6.83
CA SER A 46 -1.70 7.47 -7.97
C SER A 46 -0.50 7.66 -8.91
N ARG A 47 0.11 6.55 -9.34
CA ARG A 47 1.08 6.51 -10.44
C ARG A 47 0.42 6.55 -11.82
N LEU A 48 -0.88 6.28 -11.89
CA LEU A 48 -1.58 6.25 -13.15
C LEU A 48 -1.78 7.68 -13.67
N PRO A 49 -1.65 7.88 -15.00
CA PRO A 49 -1.89 9.18 -15.61
C PRO A 49 -3.30 9.66 -15.24
N GLN A 50 -3.37 10.87 -14.71
CA GLN A 50 -4.66 11.52 -14.45
C GLN A 50 -5.24 11.91 -15.80
N LYS A 51 -6.45 11.43 -16.12
CA LYS A 51 -7.17 11.93 -17.29
C LYS A 51 -7.42 13.42 -17.06
N LYS A 52 -6.87 14.29 -17.91
CA LYS A 52 -7.25 15.70 -17.90
C LYS A 52 -8.72 15.77 -18.35
N THR A 53 -9.62 16.08 -17.42
CA THR A 53 -10.97 16.49 -17.75
C THR A 53 -10.86 17.86 -18.42
N GLY A 54 -10.83 17.89 -19.75
CA GLY A 54 -10.65 19.14 -20.50
C GLY A 54 -10.68 19.01 -22.02
N ASP A 55 -10.80 17.82 -22.60
CA ASP A 55 -11.09 17.64 -24.03
C ASP A 55 -12.49 17.01 -24.17
N ALA A 56 -13.50 17.86 -24.23
CA ALA A 56 -14.83 17.54 -24.73
C ALA A 56 -15.34 18.76 -25.53
#